data_AF-E6U5Q5-F1
#
_entry.id   AF-E6U5Q5-F1
#
_cell.length_a   1.000
_cell.length_b   1.000
_cell.length_c   1.000
_cell.angle_alpha   90.00
_cell.angle_beta   90.00
_cell.angle_gamma   90.00
#
_symmetry.space_group_name_H-M   'P 1'
#
loop_
_entity.id
_entity.type
_entity.pdbx_description
1 polymer ?
#
loop_
_entity_poly.entity_id
_entity_poly.type
_entity_poly.pdbx_seq_one_letter_code
_entity_poly.pdbx_strand_id
1 'polypeptide(L)'
;MEALQVLDEICAKKDLSKDNRKKAVAILLTMSEEINNAKQVADYLMKLHYSVCPAYFNRAATELSNEQLATIVEEFRTNEQFQKDKPQNFLYPKGFGSVLSLTKASKYELAFSILNYILIRSESGSQFADGCKNNFKKTIVDVNGLSFVQKLYEVVNADAFKANPFEKQRFERFLDAVVDRTVSTTIDVSQPPAVKVAQAETAKEEEPVQTSSIKAEKTKNYDSQISKDALVKIESTQTEILLLLRRLTENRAAIDTLSMQIQKKNGEIATAQATIREREQQLSFSTLELKKIKTTLSSSEAQVSDLTERLRTSLNMDEISKNQELATLKNDISEALKLDYSDFMASKGSEYSSDLFEAYRSTLTRIFKLLKRFGITYE
;
A
#
# COMPACT_ATOMS: atom_id res chain seq x y z
N MET A 1 -14.43 16.34 36.53
CA MET A 1 -13.22 17.18 36.63
C MET A 1 -12.00 16.40 37.07
N GLU A 2 -12.07 15.63 38.16
CA GLU A 2 -10.93 14.85 38.69
C GLU A 2 -10.31 13.87 37.67
N ALA A 3 -11.14 13.17 36.87
CA ALA A 3 -10.65 12.26 35.83
C ALA A 3 -9.89 12.95 34.67
N LEU A 4 -10.26 14.18 34.31
CA LEU A 4 -9.57 14.95 33.27
C LEU A 4 -8.21 15.45 33.77
N GLN A 5 -8.16 15.89 35.04
CA GLN A 5 -6.92 16.29 35.69
C GLN A 5 -5.91 15.13 35.73
N VAL A 6 -6.37 13.91 36.02
CA VAL A 6 -5.52 12.71 35.95
C VAL A 6 -5.02 12.44 34.53
N LEU A 7 -5.83 12.66 33.49
CA LEU A 7 -5.38 12.52 32.11
C LEU A 7 -4.32 13.57 31.75
N ASP A 8 -4.48 14.82 32.18
CA ASP A 8 -3.50 15.89 31.96
C ASP A 8 -2.17 15.60 32.67
N GLU A 9 -2.22 15.11 33.92
CA GLU A 9 -1.04 14.65 34.66
C GLU A 9 -0.33 13.49 33.96
N ILE A 10 -1.08 12.57 33.34
CA ILE A 10 -0.50 11.47 32.56
C ILE A 10 0.12 11.99 31.27
N CYS A 11 -0.49 12.97 30.59
CA CYS A 11 0.05 13.61 29.39
C CYS A 11 1.39 14.31 29.65
N ALA A 12 1.59 14.86 30.86
CA ALA A 12 2.83 15.53 31.24
C ALA A 12 4.03 14.59 31.49
N LYS A 13 3.81 13.26 31.56
CA LYS A 13 4.87 12.28 31.85
C LYS A 13 5.63 11.89 30.57
N LYS A 14 6.96 11.96 30.65
CA LYS A 14 7.86 11.57 29.54
C LYS A 14 7.84 10.04 29.28
N ASP A 15 7.82 9.25 30.35
CA ASP A 15 7.74 7.79 30.29
C ASP A 15 6.42 7.29 30.89
N LEU A 16 5.66 6.52 30.11
CA LEU A 16 4.35 6.03 30.53
C LEU A 16 4.43 4.64 31.16
N SER A 17 4.25 4.57 32.49
CA SER A 17 4.14 3.29 33.19
C SER A 17 2.92 2.47 32.74
N LYS A 18 2.98 1.14 32.92
CA LYS A 18 1.88 0.22 32.60
C LYS A 18 0.59 0.60 33.32
N ASP A 19 0.68 1.07 34.56
CA ASP A 19 -0.48 1.45 35.36
C ASP A 19 -1.08 2.78 34.91
N ASN A 20 -0.24 3.77 34.57
CA ASN A 20 -0.73 5.02 33.99
C ASN A 20 -1.42 4.78 32.65
N ARG A 21 -0.88 3.87 31.81
CA ARG A 21 -1.54 3.46 30.57
C ARG A 21 -2.92 2.84 30.83
N LYS A 22 -3.03 1.91 31.79
CA LYS A 22 -4.31 1.28 32.15
C LYS A 22 -5.32 2.31 32.67
N LYS A 23 -4.87 3.22 33.55
CA LYS A 23 -5.71 4.32 34.09
C LYS A 23 -6.20 5.24 32.98
N ALA A 24 -5.32 5.69 32.08
CA ALA A 24 -5.71 6.52 30.95
C ALA A 24 -6.75 5.83 30.06
N VAL A 25 -6.53 4.56 29.72
CA VAL A 25 -7.50 3.79 28.91
C VAL A 25 -8.85 3.65 29.62
N ALA A 26 -8.86 3.37 30.93
CA ALA A 26 -10.10 3.26 31.70
C ALA A 26 -10.89 4.56 31.70
N ILE A 27 -10.22 5.70 31.94
CA ILE A 27 -10.87 7.02 31.91
C ILE A 27 -11.44 7.32 30.52
N LEU A 28 -10.65 7.09 29.46
CA LEU A 28 -11.10 7.32 28.10
C LEU A 28 -12.29 6.44 27.72
N LEU A 29 -12.34 5.18 28.17
CA LEU A 29 -13.49 4.30 27.92
C LEU A 29 -14.76 4.80 28.61
N THR A 30 -14.68 5.22 29.88
CA THR A 30 -15.82 5.81 30.58
C THR A 30 -16.29 7.09 29.88
N MET A 31 -15.37 7.94 29.42
CA MET A 31 -15.74 9.12 28.62
C MET A 31 -16.43 8.75 27.30
N SER A 32 -16.07 7.59 26.72
CA SER A 32 -16.60 7.11 25.44
C SER A 32 -18.02 6.53 25.52
N GLU A 33 -18.57 6.36 26.73
CA GLU A 33 -19.96 5.93 26.93
C GLU A 33 -20.95 6.99 26.42
N GLU A 34 -20.58 8.26 26.51
CA GLU A 34 -21.34 9.38 25.97
C GLU A 34 -20.80 9.77 24.59
N ILE A 35 -21.61 9.60 23.53
CA ILE A 35 -21.22 9.87 22.14
C ILE A 35 -20.70 11.31 21.95
N ASN A 36 -21.27 12.28 22.68
CA ASN A 36 -20.89 13.69 22.61
C ASN A 36 -19.44 13.96 23.03
N ASN A 37 -18.79 13.04 23.75
CA ASN A 37 -17.41 13.17 24.20
C ASN A 37 -16.39 12.62 23.19
N ALA A 38 -16.82 12.07 22.04
CA ALA A 38 -15.94 11.44 21.06
C ALA A 38 -14.78 12.34 20.60
N LYS A 39 -15.05 13.64 20.38
CA LYS A 39 -14.04 14.64 20.01
C LYS A 39 -12.98 14.80 21.11
N GLN A 40 -13.42 14.91 22.36
CA GLN A 40 -12.52 15.06 23.50
C GLN A 40 -11.67 13.80 23.72
N VAL A 41 -12.26 12.62 23.53
CA VAL A 41 -11.54 11.34 23.57
C VAL A 41 -10.46 11.29 22.48
N ALA A 42 -10.78 11.69 21.25
CA ALA A 42 -9.81 11.77 20.15
C ALA A 42 -8.65 12.73 20.47
N ASP A 43 -8.94 13.91 21.04
CA ASP A 43 -7.92 14.88 21.44
C ASP A 43 -6.94 14.31 22.47
N TYR A 44 -7.43 13.59 23.48
CA TYR A 44 -6.57 12.93 24.46
C TYR A 44 -5.78 11.77 23.86
N LEU A 45 -6.37 10.98 22.96
CA LEU A 45 -5.66 9.92 22.24
C LEU A 45 -4.49 10.49 21.43
N MET A 46 -4.59 11.72 20.91
CA MET A 46 -3.47 12.38 20.24
C MET A 46 -2.40 12.86 21.21
N LYS A 47 -2.78 13.45 22.35
CA LYS A 47 -1.84 13.95 23.38
C LYS A 47 -1.08 12.87 24.12
N LEU A 48 -1.71 11.72 24.39
CA LEU A 48 -1.14 10.66 25.21
C LEU A 48 0.00 9.91 24.49
N HIS A 49 0.77 9.11 25.22
CA HIS A 49 1.81 8.27 24.61
C HIS A 49 1.24 7.31 23.55
N TYR A 50 2.00 7.01 22.49
CA TYR A 50 1.51 6.20 21.36
C TYR A 50 0.97 4.82 21.75
N SER A 51 1.50 4.23 22.83
CA SER A 51 1.05 2.92 23.34
C SER A 51 -0.38 2.93 23.91
N VAL A 52 -0.98 4.10 24.16
CA VAL A 52 -2.35 4.20 24.68
C VAL A 52 -3.36 3.86 23.58
N CYS A 53 -3.16 4.33 22.34
CA CYS A 53 -4.07 4.09 21.23
C CYS A 53 -4.40 2.60 20.99
N PRO A 54 -3.42 1.69 20.81
CA PRO A 54 -3.72 0.28 20.63
C PRO A 54 -4.41 -0.32 21.87
N ALA A 55 -3.99 0.07 23.09
CA ALA A 55 -4.61 -0.43 24.31
C ALA A 55 -6.07 0.03 24.47
N TYR A 56 -6.37 1.26 24.06
CA TYR A 56 -7.72 1.82 24.05
C TYR A 56 -8.57 1.12 22.99
N PHE A 57 -8.17 1.09 21.72
CA PHE A 57 -8.99 0.51 20.65
C PHE A 57 -9.21 -0.99 20.83
N ASN A 58 -8.27 -1.72 21.44
CA ASN A 58 -8.46 -3.13 21.76
C ASN A 58 -9.56 -3.37 22.80
N ARG A 59 -9.78 -2.44 23.74
CA ARG A 59 -10.89 -2.50 24.71
C ARG A 59 -12.17 -1.87 24.16
N ALA A 60 -12.06 -0.72 23.51
CA ALA A 60 -13.18 0.00 22.93
C ALA A 60 -13.93 -0.85 21.89
N ALA A 61 -13.21 -1.65 21.10
CA ALA A 61 -13.82 -2.54 20.11
C ALA A 61 -14.70 -3.66 20.72
N THR A 62 -14.52 -3.96 22.00
CA THR A 62 -15.30 -4.98 22.74
C THR A 62 -16.31 -4.37 23.71
N GLU A 63 -16.02 -3.18 24.24
CA GLU A 63 -16.79 -2.56 25.33
C GLU A 63 -17.78 -1.49 24.84
N LEU A 64 -17.54 -0.87 23.68
CA LEU A 64 -18.42 0.16 23.12
C LEU A 64 -19.36 -0.39 22.04
N SER A 65 -20.47 0.30 21.82
CA SER A 65 -21.35 0.05 20.68
C SER A 65 -20.62 0.38 19.36
N ASN A 66 -21.08 -0.22 18.26
CA ASN A 66 -20.51 0.06 16.93
C ASN A 66 -20.65 1.54 16.56
N GLU A 67 -21.73 2.20 16.99
CA GLU A 67 -21.98 3.62 16.72
C GLU A 67 -21.04 4.53 17.51
N GLN A 68 -20.85 4.26 18.81
CA GLN A 68 -19.88 4.98 19.64
C GLN A 68 -18.47 4.82 19.06
N LEU A 69 -18.08 3.59 18.76
CA LEU A 69 -16.77 3.28 18.21
C LEU A 69 -16.55 3.95 16.85
N ALA A 70 -17.54 3.92 15.95
CA ALA A 70 -17.47 4.58 14.65
C ALA A 70 -17.29 6.10 14.79
N THR A 71 -18.04 6.73 15.71
CA THR A 71 -17.94 8.17 15.98
C THR A 71 -16.56 8.54 16.52
N ILE A 72 -16.00 7.74 17.41
CA ILE A 72 -14.65 7.98 17.96
C ILE A 72 -13.58 7.79 16.89
N VAL A 73 -13.72 6.78 16.04
CA VAL A 73 -12.81 6.55 14.90
C VAL A 73 -12.88 7.73 13.92
N GLU A 74 -14.07 8.29 13.69
CA GLU A 74 -14.28 9.47 12.87
C GLU A 74 -13.55 10.70 13.42
N GLU A 75 -13.76 11.01 14.71
CA GLU A 75 -13.09 12.12 15.39
C GLU A 75 -11.57 11.89 15.49
N PHE A 76 -11.12 10.65 15.66
CA PHE A 76 -9.71 10.29 15.69
C PHE A 76 -9.03 10.54 14.35
N ARG A 77 -9.67 10.18 13.22
CA ARG A 77 -9.08 10.39 11.88
C ARG A 77 -9.14 11.86 11.43
N THR A 78 -10.17 12.61 11.84
CA THR A 78 -10.35 14.01 11.46
C THR A 78 -9.63 14.98 12.41
N ASN A 79 -9.03 14.50 13.50
CA ASN A 79 -8.32 15.33 14.45
C ASN A 79 -7.23 16.19 13.78
N GLU A 80 -7.20 17.49 14.07
CA GLU A 80 -6.27 18.46 13.46
C GLU A 80 -4.79 18.08 13.62
N GLN A 81 -4.42 17.43 14.73
CA GLN A 81 -3.04 16.96 14.93
C GLN A 81 -2.66 15.85 13.95
N PHE A 82 -3.64 15.05 13.54
CA PHE A 82 -3.50 14.02 12.51
C PHE A 82 -3.46 14.63 11.09
N GLN A 83 -3.93 15.88 10.91
CA GLN A 83 -4.03 16.56 9.61
C GLN A 83 -2.81 17.43 9.23
N LYS A 84 -1.88 17.74 10.14
CA LYS A 84 -0.76 18.64 9.83
C LYS A 84 0.12 18.09 8.69
N ASP A 85 0.48 18.96 7.73
CA ASP A 85 1.15 18.66 6.43
C ASP A 85 2.45 17.85 6.47
N LYS A 86 3.01 17.63 7.66
CA LYS A 86 4.03 16.63 7.92
C LYS A 86 3.55 15.81 9.12
N PRO A 87 2.89 14.65 8.93
CA PRO A 87 2.56 13.79 10.04
C PRO A 87 3.87 13.50 10.78
N GLN A 88 4.00 14.03 11.99
CA GLN A 88 5.18 13.80 12.79
C GLN A 88 5.32 12.27 12.98
N ASN A 89 6.55 11.75 12.92
CA ASN A 89 6.81 10.30 12.98
C ASN A 89 6.11 9.58 14.16
N PHE A 90 5.72 10.31 15.22
CA PHE A 90 4.98 9.76 16.37
C PHE A 90 3.51 9.41 16.09
N LEU A 91 2.91 9.92 15.00
CA LEU A 91 1.50 9.67 14.65
C LEU A 91 1.30 8.31 13.97
N TYR A 92 2.29 7.83 13.22
CA TYR A 92 2.21 6.51 12.57
C TYR A 92 2.06 5.35 13.58
N PRO A 93 2.85 5.29 14.68
CA PRO A 93 2.64 4.28 15.73
C PRO A 93 1.24 4.30 16.34
N LYS A 94 0.65 5.49 16.53
CA LYS A 94 -0.72 5.63 17.04
C LYS A 94 -1.71 5.02 16.04
N GLY A 95 -1.65 5.47 14.79
CA GLY A 95 -2.53 5.03 13.72
C GLY A 95 -2.45 3.53 13.45
N PHE A 96 -1.25 3.00 13.19
CA PHE A 96 -1.06 1.57 12.90
C PHE A 96 -1.38 0.68 14.11
N GLY A 97 -1.08 1.13 15.33
CA GLY A 97 -1.50 0.44 16.55
C GLY A 97 -3.02 0.34 16.67
N SER A 98 -3.75 1.41 16.35
CA SER A 98 -5.22 1.41 16.30
C SER A 98 -5.76 0.47 15.22
N VAL A 99 -5.20 0.51 14.00
CA VAL A 99 -5.58 -0.37 12.88
C VAL A 99 -5.48 -1.83 13.31
N LEU A 100 -4.33 -2.26 13.83
CA LEU A 100 -4.14 -3.66 14.24
C LEU A 100 -5.08 -4.07 15.37
N SER A 101 -5.35 -3.17 16.31
CA SER A 101 -6.27 -3.46 17.43
C SER A 101 -7.71 -3.65 16.93
N LEU A 102 -8.16 -2.81 16.01
CA LEU A 102 -9.49 -2.92 15.38
C LEU A 102 -9.58 -4.16 14.48
N THR A 103 -8.54 -4.47 13.71
CA THR A 103 -8.48 -5.68 12.89
C THR A 103 -8.53 -6.95 13.74
N LYS A 104 -7.82 -6.97 14.88
CA LYS A 104 -7.87 -8.09 15.83
C LYS A 104 -9.28 -8.32 16.39
N ALA A 105 -10.05 -7.25 16.56
CA ALA A 105 -11.45 -7.29 16.98
C ALA A 105 -12.45 -7.45 15.82
N SER A 106 -11.98 -7.79 14.61
CA SER A 106 -12.79 -7.95 13.39
C SER A 106 -13.58 -6.70 12.97
N LYS A 107 -13.15 -5.50 13.38
CA LYS A 107 -13.73 -4.21 12.99
C LYS A 107 -13.06 -3.68 11.72
N TYR A 108 -13.18 -4.44 10.62
CA TYR A 108 -12.41 -4.21 9.39
C TYR A 108 -12.70 -2.88 8.71
N GLU A 109 -13.97 -2.44 8.66
CA GLU A 109 -14.35 -1.16 8.05
C GLU A 109 -13.69 0.03 8.77
N LEU A 110 -13.73 0.03 10.10
CA LEU A 110 -13.11 1.06 10.92
C LEU A 110 -11.58 1.01 10.85
N ALA A 111 -11.00 -0.19 10.86
CA ALA A 111 -9.56 -0.37 10.69
C ALA A 111 -9.08 0.16 9.32
N PHE A 112 -9.80 -0.17 8.25
CA PHE A 112 -9.48 0.29 6.90
C PHE A 112 -9.66 1.80 6.75
N SER A 113 -10.69 2.39 7.38
CA SER A 113 -10.89 3.85 7.37
C SER A 113 -9.68 4.60 7.95
N ILE A 114 -9.15 4.14 9.10
CA ILE A 114 -7.94 4.74 9.69
C ILE A 114 -6.72 4.52 8.79
N LEU A 115 -6.55 3.29 8.28
CA LEU A 115 -5.41 2.95 7.43
C LEU A 115 -5.40 3.81 6.16
N ASN A 116 -6.51 3.85 5.43
CA ASN A 116 -6.63 4.64 4.20
C ASN A 116 -6.34 6.12 4.45
N TYR A 117 -6.77 6.68 5.58
CA TYR A 117 -6.43 8.05 5.96
C TYR A 117 -4.92 8.26 6.13
N ILE A 118 -4.23 7.34 6.82
CA ILE A 118 -2.76 7.37 6.97
C ILE A 118 -2.08 7.30 5.59
N LEU A 119 -2.60 6.45 4.70
CA LEU A 119 -2.05 6.28 3.36
C LEU A 119 -2.23 7.54 2.50
N ILE A 120 -3.42 8.15 2.51
CA ILE A 120 -3.70 9.42 1.78
C ILE A 120 -2.69 10.50 2.14
N ARG A 121 -2.37 10.63 3.44
CA ARG A 121 -1.49 11.69 3.95
C ARG A 121 0.00 11.38 3.76
N SER A 122 0.36 10.10 3.64
CA SER A 122 1.75 9.69 3.43
C SER A 122 2.12 9.53 1.96
N GLU A 123 1.13 9.52 1.07
CA GLU A 123 1.32 9.45 -0.37
C GLU A 123 1.69 10.83 -0.94
N SER A 124 2.88 10.93 -1.54
CA SER A 124 3.32 12.09 -2.32
C SER A 124 3.69 11.63 -3.72
N GLY A 125 2.84 11.94 -4.72
CA GLY A 125 2.99 11.39 -6.06
C GLY A 125 2.69 9.88 -6.10
N SER A 126 3.65 9.07 -6.56
CA SER A 126 3.52 7.60 -6.63
C SER A 126 4.28 6.86 -5.52
N GLN A 127 4.73 7.57 -4.48
CA GLN A 127 5.53 7.02 -3.38
C GLN A 127 4.92 7.36 -2.02
N PHE A 128 5.21 6.51 -1.03
CA PHE A 128 4.83 6.72 0.36
C PHE A 128 6.05 7.14 1.19
N ALA A 129 5.83 8.06 2.13
CA ALA A 129 6.87 8.53 3.05
C ALA A 129 7.60 7.37 3.76
N ASP A 130 8.93 7.42 3.84
CA ASP A 130 9.73 6.38 4.49
C ASP A 130 9.39 6.20 5.98
N GLY A 131 9.05 7.30 6.66
CA GLY A 131 8.56 7.26 8.03
C GLY A 131 7.29 6.42 8.17
N CYS A 132 6.38 6.48 7.20
CA CYS A 132 5.16 5.67 7.17
C CYS A 132 5.51 4.17 7.00
N LYS A 133 6.31 3.84 5.98
CA LYS A 133 6.75 2.46 5.69
C LYS A 133 7.49 1.83 6.86
N ASN A 134 8.44 2.55 7.47
CA ASN A 134 9.26 2.06 8.56
C ASN A 134 8.43 1.84 9.84
N ASN A 135 7.52 2.76 10.18
CA ASN A 135 6.63 2.57 11.33
C ASN A 135 5.64 1.42 11.11
N PHE A 136 5.14 1.23 9.89
CA PHE A 136 4.31 0.07 9.57
C PHE A 136 5.06 -1.25 9.78
N LYS A 137 6.28 -1.38 9.20
CA LYS A 137 7.16 -2.54 9.40
C LYS A 137 7.41 -2.81 10.88
N LYS A 138 7.82 -1.78 11.62
CA LYS A 138 8.10 -1.88 13.05
C LYS A 138 6.86 -2.33 13.83
N THR A 139 5.70 -1.73 13.57
CA THR A 139 4.46 -2.08 14.27
C THR A 139 4.05 -3.52 14.01
N ILE A 140 4.19 -4.00 12.77
CA ILE A 140 3.91 -5.41 12.42
C ILE A 140 4.86 -6.36 13.16
N VAL A 141 6.16 -6.06 13.19
CA VAL A 141 7.15 -6.90 13.88
C VAL A 141 6.88 -6.92 15.39
N ASP A 142 6.69 -5.75 16.01
CA ASP A 142 6.54 -5.60 17.46
C ASP A 142 5.33 -6.37 18.02
N VAL A 143 4.26 -6.52 17.24
CA VAL A 143 3.01 -7.19 17.68
C VAL A 143 2.72 -8.50 16.96
N ASN A 144 3.67 -9.02 16.17
CA ASN A 144 3.48 -10.17 15.29
C ASN A 144 2.20 -10.05 14.42
N GLY A 145 2.02 -8.86 13.83
CA GLY A 145 0.77 -8.41 13.24
C GLY A 145 0.47 -8.87 11.82
N LEU A 146 1.35 -9.68 11.21
CA LEU A 146 1.26 -10.04 9.79
C LEU A 146 -0.05 -10.74 9.44
N SER A 147 -0.51 -11.65 10.29
CA SER A 147 -1.77 -12.38 10.08
C SER A 147 -3.00 -11.47 10.15
N PHE A 148 -2.94 -10.38 10.93
CA PHE A 148 -4.02 -9.39 10.98
C PHE A 148 -4.03 -8.55 9.71
N VAL A 149 -2.87 -8.09 9.24
CA VAL A 149 -2.77 -7.33 7.98
C VAL A 149 -3.25 -8.17 6.79
N GLN A 150 -2.89 -9.46 6.74
CA GLN A 150 -3.36 -10.38 5.71
C GLN A 150 -4.89 -10.50 5.73
N LYS A 151 -5.49 -10.74 6.91
CA LYS A 151 -6.95 -10.77 7.04
C LYS A 151 -7.62 -9.46 6.64
N LEU A 152 -7.03 -8.32 7.00
CA LEU A 152 -7.55 -7.02 6.59
C LEU A 152 -7.53 -6.88 5.07
N TYR A 153 -6.46 -7.30 4.41
CA TYR A 153 -6.34 -7.31 2.95
C TYR A 153 -7.39 -8.21 2.29
N GLU A 154 -7.55 -9.44 2.78
CA GLU A 154 -8.55 -10.39 2.28
C GLU A 154 -9.97 -9.83 2.39
N VAL A 155 -10.32 -9.21 3.52
CA VAL A 155 -11.65 -8.62 3.73
C VAL A 155 -11.87 -7.39 2.86
N VAL A 156 -10.89 -6.48 2.77
CA VAL A 156 -11.02 -5.24 1.98
C VAL A 156 -11.17 -5.52 0.48
N ASN A 157 -10.49 -6.56 -0.01
CA ASN A 157 -10.53 -6.97 -1.41
C ASN A 157 -11.66 -7.94 -1.75
N ALA A 158 -12.47 -8.37 -0.77
CA ALA A 158 -13.69 -9.09 -1.05
C ALA A 158 -14.71 -8.19 -1.78
N ASP A 159 -15.48 -8.78 -2.70
CA ASP A 159 -16.52 -8.07 -3.48
C ASP A 159 -17.59 -7.41 -2.60
N ALA A 160 -17.85 -7.99 -1.42
CA ALA A 160 -18.82 -7.50 -0.46
C ALA A 160 -18.37 -6.23 0.31
N PHE A 161 -17.07 -5.90 0.28
CA PHE A 161 -16.54 -4.78 1.05
C PHE A 161 -16.67 -3.46 0.29
N LYS A 162 -17.43 -2.53 0.87
CA LYS A 162 -17.71 -1.20 0.30
C LYS A 162 -16.54 -0.26 0.53
N ALA A 163 -15.64 -0.19 -0.44
CA ALA A 163 -14.59 0.83 -0.52
C ALA A 163 -14.39 1.29 -1.96
N ASN A 164 -13.91 2.51 -2.14
CA ASN A 164 -13.62 3.05 -3.47
C ASN A 164 -12.47 2.23 -4.11
N PRO A 165 -12.58 1.83 -5.39
CA PRO A 165 -11.50 1.12 -6.10
C PRO A 165 -10.12 1.77 -5.95
N PHE A 166 -10.06 3.12 -5.93
CA PHE A 166 -8.80 3.85 -5.73
C PHE A 166 -8.20 3.64 -4.32
N GLU A 167 -9.03 3.44 -3.30
CA GLU A 167 -8.58 3.19 -1.93
C GLU A 167 -8.02 1.77 -1.80
N LYS A 168 -8.68 0.78 -2.44
CA LYS A 168 -8.17 -0.60 -2.51
C LYS A 168 -6.81 -0.64 -3.23
N GLN A 169 -6.73 0.03 -4.38
CA GLN A 169 -5.48 0.14 -5.15
C GLN A 169 -4.38 0.89 -4.38
N ARG A 170 -4.71 1.91 -3.58
CA ARG A 170 -3.73 2.59 -2.70
C ARG A 170 -3.19 1.63 -1.66
N PHE A 171 -4.05 0.82 -1.04
CA PHE A 171 -3.61 -0.17 -0.06
C PHE A 171 -2.70 -1.22 -0.67
N GLU A 172 -3.03 -1.75 -1.85
CA GLU A 172 -2.18 -2.67 -2.62
C GLU A 172 -0.80 -2.05 -2.91
N ARG A 173 -0.77 -0.84 -3.51
CA ARG A 173 0.49 -0.14 -3.81
C ARG A 173 1.33 0.12 -2.56
N PHE A 174 0.69 0.36 -1.41
CA PHE A 174 1.41 0.55 -0.15
C PHE A 174 2.05 -0.75 0.33
N LEU A 175 1.33 -1.88 0.27
CA LEU A 175 1.89 -3.17 0.63
C LEU A 175 3.07 -3.54 -0.27
N ASP A 176 2.95 -3.31 -1.58
CA ASP A 176 4.06 -3.51 -2.53
C ASP A 176 5.28 -2.66 -2.17
N ALA A 177 5.07 -1.38 -1.85
CA ALA A 177 6.15 -0.47 -1.46
C ALA A 177 6.81 -0.82 -0.12
N VAL A 178 6.10 -1.51 0.77
CA VAL A 178 6.65 -1.99 2.05
C VAL A 178 7.47 -3.26 1.85
N VAL A 179 7.10 -4.13 0.93
CA VAL A 179 7.73 -5.45 0.70
C VAL A 179 9.08 -5.36 -0.04
N ASP A 180 9.55 -4.16 -0.41
CA ASP A 180 10.79 -3.88 -1.17
C ASP A 180 11.91 -4.94 -1.03
N ARG A 181 12.14 -5.66 -2.14
CA ARG A 181 13.13 -6.73 -2.39
C ARG A 181 14.60 -6.24 -2.30
N THR A 182 15.01 -5.75 -1.14
CA THR A 182 16.41 -5.36 -0.86
C THR A 182 16.96 -6.14 0.33
N VAL A 183 17.04 -7.47 0.18
CA VAL A 183 18.06 -8.23 0.92
C VAL A 183 19.26 -8.31 -0.01
N SER A 184 20.29 -7.51 0.34
CA SER A 184 21.64 -7.71 -0.16
C SER A 184 22.06 -9.14 0.11
N THR A 185 22.16 -9.94 -0.95
CA THR A 185 22.93 -11.18 -0.96
C THR A 185 24.40 -10.82 -0.75
N THR A 186 24.81 -10.76 0.52
CA THR A 186 26.16 -11.18 0.86
C THR A 186 26.15 -12.70 0.75
N ILE A 187 26.64 -13.15 -0.39
CA ILE A 187 27.09 -14.51 -0.62
C ILE A 187 28.13 -14.80 0.46
N ASP A 188 27.83 -15.73 1.36
CA ASP A 188 28.88 -16.51 2.01
C ASP A 188 28.71 -17.96 1.57
N VAL A 189 29.67 -18.39 0.76
CA VAL A 189 29.76 -19.74 0.21
C VAL A 189 30.28 -20.64 1.32
N SER A 190 29.48 -21.61 1.75
CA SER A 190 29.99 -22.86 2.28
C SER A 190 28.98 -23.99 2.08
N GLN A 191 29.46 -25.03 1.41
CA GLN A 191 28.76 -26.20 0.90
C GLN A 191 28.21 -27.15 2.00
N PRO A 192 27.32 -28.09 1.63
CA PRO A 192 26.47 -28.88 2.53
C PRO A 192 27.06 -30.25 2.92
N PRO A 193 26.49 -30.90 3.95
CA PRO A 193 25.93 -32.26 3.79
C PRO A 193 24.68 -32.48 4.67
N ALA A 194 23.85 -33.51 4.60
CA ALA A 194 23.64 -34.63 3.71
C ALA A 194 22.20 -35.11 3.96
N VAL A 195 21.54 -35.54 2.89
CA VAL A 195 20.21 -36.14 2.92
C VAL A 195 20.31 -37.55 3.50
N LYS A 196 19.45 -37.88 4.48
CA LYS A 196 19.07 -39.28 4.75
C LYS A 196 17.61 -39.47 4.40
N VAL A 197 17.42 -40.12 3.25
CA VAL A 197 16.19 -40.74 2.78
C VAL A 197 15.91 -41.94 3.69
N ALA A 198 14.67 -42.09 4.15
CA ALA A 198 14.15 -43.38 4.60
C ALA A 198 12.98 -43.74 3.66
N GLN A 199 13.26 -44.74 2.82
CA GLN A 199 12.31 -45.38 1.91
C GLN A 199 11.30 -46.23 2.69
N ALA A 200 10.08 -46.26 2.15
CA ALA A 200 9.09 -47.28 2.41
C ALA A 200 9.47 -48.56 1.66
N GLU A 201 9.24 -49.72 2.28
CA GLU A 201 9.10 -51.00 1.57
C GLU A 201 7.95 -51.84 2.15
N THR A 202 7.38 -52.59 1.24
CA THR A 202 6.08 -53.25 1.20
C THR A 202 6.12 -54.74 1.55
N ALA A 203 5.05 -55.19 2.22
CA ALA A 203 4.23 -56.38 1.94
C ALA A 203 4.73 -57.83 2.15
N LYS A 204 3.72 -58.64 2.53
CA LYS A 204 3.52 -60.11 2.48
C LYS A 204 3.97 -60.91 3.71
N GLU A 205 3.07 -61.54 4.49
CA GLU A 205 2.13 -62.67 4.25
C GLU A 205 2.76 -63.96 4.81
N GLU A 206 2.04 -64.62 5.73
CA GLU A 206 1.95 -66.07 5.99
C GLU A 206 1.74 -66.41 7.49
N GLU A 207 0.56 -66.98 7.77
CA GLU A 207 0.29 -67.91 8.86
C GLU A 207 1.15 -69.19 8.70
N PRO A 208 1.53 -69.94 9.77
CA PRO A 208 0.55 -70.84 10.39
C PRO A 208 0.72 -71.15 11.89
N VAL A 209 -0.43 -71.52 12.46
CA VAL A 209 -0.72 -72.49 13.53
C VAL A 209 0.49 -73.17 14.22
N GLN A 210 0.57 -73.00 15.55
CA GLN A 210 1.11 -74.05 16.43
C GLN A 210 0.24 -74.27 17.66
N THR A 211 -0.13 -75.53 17.79
CA THR A 211 -0.81 -76.22 18.88
C THR A 211 0.08 -76.33 20.11
N SER A 212 -0.51 -76.16 21.30
CA SER A 212 -0.01 -76.78 22.52
C SER A 212 -1.17 -77.34 23.35
N SER A 213 -1.30 -78.67 23.28
CA SER A 213 -1.90 -79.54 24.31
C SER A 213 -1.07 -79.40 25.60
N ILE A 214 -1.50 -79.61 26.85
CA ILE A 214 -2.30 -80.68 27.47
C ILE A 214 -2.73 -80.16 28.87
N LYS A 215 -3.95 -80.45 29.33
CA LYS A 215 -4.24 -81.22 30.57
C LYS A 215 -5.74 -81.25 30.87
N ALA A 216 -6.29 -82.45 30.64
CA ALA A 216 -7.58 -82.85 31.16
C ALA A 216 -7.49 -83.07 32.67
N GLU A 217 -8.37 -82.42 33.43
CA GLU A 217 -8.66 -82.79 34.81
C GLU A 217 -10.18 -82.77 35.05
N LYS A 218 -10.69 -84.00 35.17
CA LYS A 218 -11.85 -84.47 35.94
C LYS A 218 -13.01 -83.50 36.19
N THR A 219 -14.08 -83.76 35.44
CA THR A 219 -15.46 -83.94 35.93
C THR A 219 -15.80 -83.38 37.33
N LYS A 220 -16.55 -82.27 37.32
CA LYS A 220 -17.72 -82.11 38.20
C LYS A 220 -18.90 -81.68 37.34
N ASN A 221 -19.84 -82.62 37.17
CA ASN A 221 -21.21 -82.31 36.78
C ASN A 221 -21.77 -81.30 37.80
N TYR A 222 -21.79 -80.03 37.42
CA TYR A 222 -22.81 -79.12 37.87
C TYR A 222 -23.85 -79.10 36.76
N ASP A 223 -24.97 -79.80 36.96
CA ASP A 223 -26.24 -79.37 36.38
C ASP A 223 -26.58 -78.00 36.99
N SER A 224 -25.86 -76.97 36.58
CA SER A 224 -26.36 -75.62 36.66
C SER A 224 -27.23 -75.46 35.43
N GLN A 225 -28.53 -75.69 35.61
CA GLN A 225 -29.54 -75.17 34.71
C GLN A 225 -29.22 -73.68 34.50
N ILE A 226 -28.57 -73.34 33.38
CA ILE A 226 -28.37 -71.96 32.99
C ILE A 226 -29.79 -71.41 32.89
N SER A 227 -30.13 -70.50 33.81
CA SER A 227 -31.45 -69.87 33.80
C SER A 227 -31.70 -69.37 32.39
N LYS A 228 -32.88 -69.65 31.82
CA LYS A 228 -33.25 -69.17 30.48
C LYS A 228 -32.98 -67.67 30.33
N ASP A 229 -33.11 -66.90 31.40
CA ASP A 229 -32.78 -65.47 31.45
C ASP A 229 -31.30 -65.14 31.23
N ALA A 230 -30.37 -65.98 31.71
CA ALA A 230 -28.94 -65.80 31.48
C ALA A 230 -28.58 -66.09 30.02
N LEU A 231 -29.24 -67.09 29.41
CA LEU A 231 -29.05 -67.43 28.00
C LEU A 231 -29.58 -66.31 27.08
N VAL A 232 -30.76 -65.77 27.39
CA VAL A 232 -31.34 -64.62 26.67
C VAL A 232 -30.46 -63.37 26.81
N LYS A 233 -29.87 -63.11 27.97
CA LYS A 233 -28.90 -62.01 28.15
C LYS A 233 -27.64 -62.21 27.31
N ILE A 234 -27.10 -63.43 27.26
CA ILE A 234 -25.93 -63.75 26.44
C ILE A 234 -26.25 -63.52 24.95
N GLU A 235 -27.38 -64.01 24.45
CA GLU A 235 -27.83 -63.80 23.07
C GLU A 235 -28.03 -62.31 22.74
N SER A 236 -28.62 -61.54 23.67
CA SER A 236 -28.75 -60.08 23.53
C SER A 236 -27.39 -59.39 23.43
N THR A 237 -26.44 -59.74 24.30
CA THR A 237 -25.08 -59.17 24.27
C THR A 237 -24.30 -59.57 23.02
N GLN A 238 -24.45 -60.80 22.53
CA GLN A 238 -23.84 -61.23 21.27
C GLN A 238 -24.39 -60.44 20.08
N THR A 239 -25.70 -60.18 20.06
CA THR A 239 -26.35 -59.37 19.02
C THR A 239 -25.83 -57.93 19.05
N GLU A 240 -25.67 -57.35 20.24
CA GLU A 240 -25.11 -56.01 20.42
C GLU A 240 -23.64 -55.92 19.97
N ILE A 241 -22.81 -56.93 20.32
CA ILE A 241 -21.42 -57.02 19.86
C ILE A 241 -21.34 -57.08 18.33
N LEU A 242 -22.20 -57.88 17.68
CA LEU A 242 -22.23 -57.97 16.22
C LEU A 242 -22.64 -56.64 15.56
N LEU A 243 -23.61 -55.92 16.13
CA LEU A 243 -23.98 -54.59 15.67
C LEU A 243 -22.83 -53.58 15.80
N LEU A 244 -22.11 -53.61 16.92
CA LEU A 244 -20.95 -52.75 17.13
C LEU A 244 -19.81 -53.06 16.16
N LEU A 245 -19.53 -54.34 15.89
CA LEU A 245 -18.54 -54.76 14.90
C LEU A 245 -18.90 -54.27 13.49
N ARG A 246 -20.17 -54.39 13.10
CA ARG A 246 -20.66 -53.87 11.82
C ARG A 246 -20.46 -52.35 11.72
N ARG A 247 -20.83 -51.61 12.76
CA ARG A 247 -20.62 -50.15 12.82
C ARG A 247 -19.14 -49.78 12.74
N LEU A 248 -18.27 -50.58 13.35
CA LEU A 248 -16.81 -50.38 13.29
C LEU A 248 -16.28 -50.59 11.87
N THR A 249 -16.77 -51.61 11.14
CA THR A 249 -16.41 -51.82 9.74
C THR A 249 -16.91 -50.70 8.82
N GLU A 250 -18.13 -50.20 9.04
CA GLU A 250 -18.70 -49.07 8.29
C GLU A 250 -17.89 -47.78 8.54
N ASN A 251 -17.54 -47.50 9.81
CA ASN A 251 -16.69 -46.37 10.15
C ASN A 251 -15.29 -46.48 9.52
N ARG A 252 -14.71 -47.68 9.47
CA ARG A 252 -13.40 -47.89 8.84
C ARG A 252 -13.44 -47.58 7.35
N ALA A 253 -14.47 -48.06 6.63
CA ALA A 253 -14.65 -47.74 5.22
C ALA A 253 -14.85 -46.23 4.97
N ALA A 254 -15.57 -45.54 5.87
CA ALA A 254 -15.73 -44.10 5.80
C ALA A 254 -14.39 -43.35 6.02
N ILE A 255 -13.58 -43.80 6.98
CA ILE A 255 -12.24 -43.24 7.24
C ILE A 255 -11.33 -43.42 6.01
N ASP A 256 -11.33 -44.60 5.39
CA ASP A 256 -10.52 -44.88 4.20
C ASP A 256 -10.94 -43.97 3.03
N THR A 257 -12.25 -43.77 2.86
CA THR A 257 -12.80 -42.85 1.85
C THR A 257 -12.36 -41.41 2.10
N LEU A 258 -12.45 -40.93 3.34
CA LEU A 258 -12.00 -39.59 3.71
C LEU A 258 -10.49 -39.42 3.52
N SER A 259 -9.70 -40.45 3.83
CA SER A 259 -8.25 -40.46 3.64
C SER A 259 -7.89 -40.28 2.16
N MET A 260 -8.56 -41.00 1.26
CA MET A 260 -8.39 -40.81 -0.20
C MET A 260 -8.78 -39.41 -0.67
N GLN A 261 -9.86 -38.84 -0.14
CA GLN A 261 -10.27 -37.46 -0.48
C GLN A 261 -9.24 -36.43 -0.02
N ILE A 262 -8.67 -36.60 1.18
CA ILE A 262 -7.60 -35.75 1.71
C ILE A 262 -6.36 -35.84 0.80
N GLN A 263 -5.96 -37.05 0.39
CA GLN A 263 -4.81 -37.23 -0.50
C GLN A 263 -5.04 -36.53 -1.85
N LYS A 264 -6.23 -36.65 -2.42
CA LYS A 264 -6.60 -35.94 -3.65
C LYS A 264 -6.50 -34.42 -3.47
N LYS A 265 -7.06 -33.89 -2.38
CA LYS A 265 -6.99 -32.45 -2.08
C LYS A 265 -5.56 -31.95 -1.86
N ASN A 266 -4.71 -32.75 -1.21
CA ASN A 266 -3.29 -32.42 -1.07
C ASN A 266 -2.58 -32.35 -2.42
N GLY A 267 -2.93 -33.23 -3.37
CA GLY A 267 -2.45 -33.15 -4.75
C GLY A 267 -2.89 -31.86 -5.46
N GLU A 268 -4.17 -31.50 -5.34
CA GLU A 268 -4.72 -30.24 -5.89
C GLU A 268 -4.04 -29.00 -5.28
N ILE A 269 -3.72 -29.03 -3.98
CA ILE A 269 -3.00 -27.94 -3.30
C ILE A 269 -1.57 -27.83 -3.84
N ALA A 270 -0.87 -28.96 -4.04
CA ALA A 270 0.49 -28.95 -4.55
C ALA A 270 0.57 -28.39 -5.98
N THR A 271 -0.39 -28.74 -6.84
CA THR A 271 -0.46 -28.18 -8.20
C THR A 271 -0.79 -26.69 -8.18
N ALA A 272 -1.74 -26.25 -7.35
CA ALA A 272 -2.05 -24.83 -7.18
C ALA A 272 -0.83 -24.02 -6.69
N GLN A 273 -0.07 -24.55 -5.73
CA GLN A 273 1.15 -23.92 -5.24
C GLN A 273 2.24 -23.79 -6.32
N ALA A 274 2.38 -24.80 -7.20
CA ALA A 274 3.31 -24.72 -8.33
C ALA A 274 2.92 -23.61 -9.31
N THR A 275 1.63 -23.52 -9.67
CA THR A 275 1.11 -22.47 -10.54
C THR A 275 1.29 -21.07 -9.94
N ILE A 276 1.07 -20.91 -8.64
CA ILE A 276 1.30 -19.63 -7.94
C ILE A 276 2.76 -19.21 -8.07
N ARG A 277 3.71 -20.11 -7.82
CA ARG A 277 5.15 -19.80 -7.95
C ARG A 277 5.54 -19.39 -9.37
N GLU A 278 4.99 -20.05 -10.38
CA GLU A 278 5.23 -19.69 -11.78
C GLU A 278 4.69 -18.28 -12.09
N ARG A 279 3.49 -17.96 -11.62
CA ARG A 279 2.89 -16.63 -11.78
C ARG A 279 3.66 -15.54 -11.03
N GLU A 280 4.16 -15.81 -9.84
CA GLU A 280 5.01 -14.89 -9.09
C GLU A 280 6.33 -14.59 -9.83
N GLN A 281 6.92 -15.60 -10.48
CA GLN A 281 8.11 -15.42 -11.32
C GLN A 281 7.79 -14.57 -12.55
N GLN A 282 6.70 -14.85 -13.27
CA GLN A 282 6.27 -14.04 -14.42
C GLN A 282 6.00 -12.58 -14.01
N LEU A 283 5.31 -12.36 -12.89
CA LEU A 283 5.04 -11.04 -12.36
C LEU A 283 6.34 -10.31 -12.02
N SER A 284 7.31 -11.00 -11.40
CA SER A 284 8.62 -10.44 -11.09
C SER A 284 9.37 -9.95 -12.33
N PHE A 285 9.27 -10.70 -13.44
CA PHE A 285 9.89 -10.35 -14.72
C PHE A 285 9.20 -9.12 -15.33
N SER A 286 7.86 -9.13 -15.41
CA SER A 286 7.10 -8.00 -15.95
C SER A 286 7.29 -6.71 -15.13
N THR A 287 7.42 -6.79 -13.80
CA THR A 287 7.73 -5.63 -12.96
C THR A 287 9.11 -5.04 -13.30
N LEU A 288 10.11 -5.88 -13.54
CA LEU A 288 11.45 -5.43 -13.92
C LEU A 288 11.46 -4.76 -15.30
N GLU A 289 10.72 -5.33 -16.26
CA GLU A 289 10.55 -4.76 -17.59
C GLU A 289 9.84 -3.41 -17.55
N LEU A 290 8.76 -3.28 -16.77
CA LEU A 290 8.07 -2.01 -16.54
C LEU A 290 8.98 -0.95 -15.93
N LYS A 291 9.84 -1.33 -14.98
CA LYS A 291 10.83 -0.42 -14.39
C LYS A 291 11.81 0.10 -15.44
N LYS A 292 12.29 -0.78 -16.32
CA LYS A 292 13.19 -0.42 -17.42
C LYS A 292 12.53 0.54 -18.40
N ILE A 293 11.28 0.26 -18.81
CA ILE A 293 10.51 1.14 -19.70
C ILE A 293 10.30 2.51 -19.05
N LYS A 294 9.94 2.56 -17.76
CA LYS A 294 9.76 3.81 -17.02
C LYS A 294 11.03 4.65 -16.96
N THR A 295 12.19 4.03 -16.75
CA THR A 295 13.48 4.76 -16.77
C THR A 295 13.81 5.31 -18.15
N THR A 296 13.56 4.55 -19.22
CA THR A 296 13.76 5.01 -20.59
C THR A 296 12.82 6.16 -20.95
N LEU A 297 11.56 6.08 -20.52
CA LEU A 297 10.56 7.13 -20.74
C LEU A 297 10.99 8.43 -20.06
N SER A 298 11.38 8.38 -18.80
CA SER A 298 11.86 9.55 -18.05
C SER A 298 13.10 10.19 -18.70
N SER A 299 14.03 9.37 -19.20
CA SER A 299 15.18 9.87 -19.95
C SER A 299 14.78 10.55 -21.27
N SER A 300 13.77 10.02 -21.97
CA SER A 300 13.26 10.60 -23.21
C SER A 300 12.54 11.93 -22.94
N GLU A 301 11.70 12.00 -21.90
CA GLU A 301 11.03 13.24 -21.48
C GLU A 301 12.03 14.34 -21.13
N ALA A 302 13.12 14.00 -20.43
CA ALA A 302 14.21 14.94 -20.15
C ALA A 302 14.88 15.46 -21.43
N GLN A 303 15.13 14.59 -22.41
CA GLN A 303 15.69 14.99 -23.71
C GLN A 303 14.74 15.91 -24.50
N VAL A 304 13.45 15.61 -24.50
CA VAL A 304 12.43 16.46 -25.16
C VAL A 304 12.38 17.83 -24.49
N SER A 305 12.45 17.89 -23.16
CA SER A 305 12.48 19.15 -22.41
C SER A 305 13.71 19.99 -22.77
N ASP A 306 14.91 19.39 -22.78
CA ASP A 306 16.17 20.08 -23.16
C ASP A 306 16.10 20.63 -24.59
N LEU A 307 15.68 19.81 -25.55
CA LEU A 307 15.55 20.24 -26.95
C LEU A 307 14.53 21.37 -27.10
N THR A 308 13.42 21.31 -26.37
CA THR A 308 12.38 22.36 -26.40
C THR A 308 12.92 23.68 -25.84
N GLU A 309 13.66 23.64 -24.73
CA GLU A 309 14.28 24.82 -24.14
C GLU A 309 15.35 25.42 -25.05
N ARG A 310 16.21 24.59 -25.63
CA ARG A 310 17.23 25.02 -26.58
C ARG A 310 16.63 25.68 -27.82
N LEU A 311 15.57 25.08 -28.38
CA LEU A 311 14.86 25.64 -29.53
C LEU A 311 14.22 26.99 -29.16
N ARG A 312 13.58 27.08 -27.99
CA ARG A 312 12.97 28.32 -27.50
C ARG A 312 14.01 29.44 -27.35
N THR A 313 15.16 29.14 -26.75
CA THR A 313 16.25 30.11 -26.60
C THR A 313 16.80 30.53 -27.96
N SER A 314 16.97 29.59 -28.89
CA SER A 314 17.41 29.91 -30.27
C SER A 314 16.44 30.86 -30.97
N LEU A 315 15.13 30.57 -30.91
CA LEU A 315 14.11 31.43 -31.53
C LEU A 315 14.08 32.83 -30.90
N ASN A 316 14.23 32.92 -29.59
CA ASN A 316 14.28 34.20 -28.89
C ASN A 316 15.52 35.02 -29.29
N MET A 317 16.68 34.37 -29.46
CA MET A 317 17.89 35.04 -29.95
C MET A 317 17.73 35.54 -31.38
N ASP A 318 17.11 34.76 -32.26
CA ASP A 318 16.81 35.17 -33.64
C ASP A 318 15.84 36.36 -33.68
N GLU A 319 14.83 36.37 -32.81
CA GLU A 319 13.89 37.48 -32.69
C GLU A 319 14.59 38.76 -32.20
N ILE A 320 15.48 38.65 -31.20
CA ILE A 320 16.29 39.77 -30.72
C ILE A 320 17.18 40.30 -31.85
N SER A 321 17.87 39.43 -32.60
CA SER A 321 18.74 39.83 -33.72
C SER A 321 17.95 40.58 -34.79
N LYS A 322 16.79 40.04 -35.21
CA LYS A 322 15.92 40.69 -36.19
C LYS A 322 15.41 42.05 -35.71
N ASN A 323 15.04 42.15 -34.44
CA ASN A 323 14.57 43.42 -33.86
C ASN A 323 15.70 44.46 -33.78
N GLN A 324 16.93 44.06 -33.47
CA GLN A 324 18.11 44.94 -33.48
C GLN A 324 18.46 45.41 -34.90
N GLU A 325 18.47 44.50 -35.87
CA GLU A 325 18.65 44.82 -37.29
C GLU A 325 17.58 45.81 -37.76
N LEU A 326 16.31 45.55 -37.44
CA LEU A 326 15.20 46.43 -37.79
C LEU A 326 15.31 47.82 -37.13
N ALA A 327 15.74 47.89 -35.88
CA ALA A 327 15.93 49.16 -35.18
C ALA A 327 17.07 49.98 -35.80
N THR A 328 18.18 49.32 -36.12
CA THR A 328 19.32 49.94 -36.81
C THR A 328 18.88 50.48 -38.17
N LEU A 329 18.16 49.67 -38.94
CA LEU A 329 17.62 50.06 -40.24
C LEU A 329 16.71 51.29 -40.16
N LYS A 330 15.81 51.33 -39.16
CA LYS A 330 14.91 52.46 -38.94
C LYS A 330 15.67 53.74 -38.60
N ASN A 331 16.72 53.63 -37.79
CA ASN A 331 17.57 54.77 -37.43
C ASN A 331 18.32 55.29 -38.65
N ASP A 332 18.96 54.42 -39.43
CA ASP A 332 19.70 54.79 -40.64
C ASP A 332 18.81 55.52 -41.66
N ILE A 333 17.59 55.01 -41.87
CA ILE A 333 16.58 55.66 -42.73
C ILE A 333 16.19 57.03 -42.16
N SER A 334 15.91 57.11 -40.86
CA SER A 334 15.47 58.35 -40.22
C SER A 334 16.55 59.42 -40.29
N GLU A 335 17.81 59.08 -40.03
CA GLU A 335 18.94 60.01 -40.10
C GLU A 335 19.20 60.49 -41.52
N ALA A 336 19.22 59.58 -42.50
CA ALA A 336 19.39 59.95 -43.91
C ALA A 336 18.29 60.91 -44.39
N LEU A 337 17.03 60.62 -44.05
CA LEU A 337 15.89 61.50 -44.43
C LEU A 337 15.92 62.84 -43.68
N LYS A 338 16.31 62.86 -42.40
CA LYS A 338 16.45 64.11 -41.63
C LYS A 338 17.56 65.00 -42.19
N LEU A 339 18.69 64.42 -42.59
CA LEU A 339 19.78 65.14 -43.22
C LEU A 339 19.32 65.75 -44.54
N ASP A 340 18.72 64.95 -45.41
CA ASP A 340 18.19 65.38 -46.70
C ASP A 340 17.12 66.49 -46.55
N TYR A 341 16.26 66.38 -45.54
CA TYR A 341 15.26 67.40 -45.23
C TYR A 341 15.89 68.70 -44.72
N SER A 342 16.91 68.59 -43.87
CA SER A 342 17.62 69.76 -43.33
C SER A 342 18.35 70.52 -44.44
N ASP A 343 19.03 69.80 -45.34
CA ASP A 343 19.68 70.35 -46.52
C ASP A 343 18.68 71.09 -47.42
N PHE A 344 17.50 70.50 -47.63
CA PHE A 344 16.40 71.14 -48.36
C PHE A 344 15.91 72.41 -47.66
N MET A 345 15.68 72.37 -46.35
CA MET A 345 15.19 73.53 -45.60
C MET A 345 16.20 74.68 -45.58
N ALA A 346 17.50 74.38 -45.52
CA ALA A 346 18.56 75.37 -45.58
C ALA A 346 18.63 76.10 -46.94
N SER A 347 18.25 75.42 -48.03
CA SER A 347 18.36 75.92 -49.40
C SER A 347 17.04 76.39 -50.02
N LYS A 348 15.90 76.24 -49.31
CA LYS A 348 14.58 76.67 -49.78
C LYS A 348 14.45 78.20 -49.96
N GLY A 349 15.27 78.98 -49.27
CA GLY A 349 15.25 80.46 -49.30
C GLY A 349 16.24 81.12 -50.26
N SER A 350 17.12 80.34 -50.92
CA SER A 350 18.07 80.88 -51.90
C SER A 350 17.40 81.18 -53.24
N GLU A 351 17.91 82.19 -53.96
CA GLU A 351 17.46 82.51 -55.32
C GLU A 351 17.59 81.30 -56.24
N TYR A 352 16.59 81.09 -57.11
CA TYR A 352 16.54 79.95 -58.02
C TYR A 352 17.75 79.93 -58.96
N SER A 353 18.65 78.98 -58.74
CA SER A 353 19.77 78.69 -59.64
C SER A 353 19.59 77.31 -60.30
N SER A 354 20.17 77.14 -61.50
CA SER A 354 20.18 75.84 -62.19
C SER A 354 20.86 74.76 -61.34
N ASP A 355 21.88 75.14 -60.57
CA ASP A 355 22.61 74.23 -59.67
C ASP A 355 21.73 73.76 -58.51
N LEU A 356 20.87 74.65 -57.98
CA LEU A 356 19.93 74.31 -56.92
C LEU A 356 18.84 73.34 -57.41
N PHE A 357 18.36 73.50 -58.64
CA PHE A 357 17.42 72.57 -59.26
C PHE A 357 18.02 71.17 -59.41
N GLU A 358 19.25 71.08 -59.93
CA GLU A 358 19.91 69.78 -60.13
C GLU A 358 20.28 69.12 -58.80
N ALA A 359 20.63 69.90 -57.78
CA ALA A 359 20.82 69.42 -56.41
C ALA A 359 19.52 68.79 -55.84
N TYR A 360 18.38 69.47 -55.94
CA TYR A 360 17.09 68.91 -55.48
C TYR A 360 16.65 67.67 -56.26
N ARG A 361 16.86 67.67 -57.58
CA ARG A 361 16.58 66.49 -58.42
C ARG A 361 17.44 65.29 -58.01
N SER A 362 18.71 65.52 -57.69
CA SER A 362 19.63 64.50 -57.20
C SER A 362 19.19 63.97 -55.82
N THR A 363 18.86 64.86 -54.88
CA THR A 363 18.35 64.49 -53.54
C THR A 363 17.07 63.67 -53.62
N LEU A 364 16.07 64.09 -54.42
CA LEU A 364 14.85 63.32 -54.64
C LEU A 364 15.15 61.92 -55.22
N THR A 365 16.01 61.85 -56.23
CA THR A 365 16.42 60.56 -56.83
C THR A 365 17.10 59.66 -55.80
N ARG A 366 17.93 60.23 -54.91
CA ARG A 366 18.57 59.51 -53.81
C ARG A 366 17.54 58.99 -52.81
N ILE A 367 16.58 59.81 -52.38
CA ILE A 367 15.50 59.43 -51.47
C ILE A 367 14.67 58.27 -52.07
N PHE A 368 14.26 58.37 -53.34
CA PHE A 368 13.50 57.29 -53.97
C PHE A 368 14.30 56.00 -54.14
N LYS A 369 15.59 56.08 -54.48
CA LYS A 369 16.48 54.91 -54.50
C LYS A 369 16.65 54.29 -53.12
N LEU A 370 16.74 55.12 -52.07
CA LEU A 370 16.86 54.68 -50.68
C LEU A 370 15.59 53.93 -50.25
N LEU A 371 14.41 54.54 -50.43
CA LEU A 371 13.12 53.91 -50.14
C LEU A 371 12.92 52.59 -50.90
N LYS A 372 13.29 52.56 -52.19
CA LYS A 372 13.23 51.35 -53.03
C LYS A 372 14.16 50.23 -52.53
N ARG A 373 15.37 50.56 -52.07
CA ARG A 373 16.29 49.58 -51.44
C ARG A 373 15.70 48.96 -50.18
N PHE A 374 14.83 49.69 -49.49
CA PHE A 374 14.12 49.22 -48.30
C PHE A 374 12.75 48.61 -48.60
N GLY A 375 12.46 48.29 -49.87
CA GLY A 375 11.22 47.63 -50.27
C GLY A 375 9.98 48.54 -50.24
N ILE A 376 10.15 49.84 -49.97
CA ILE A 376 9.08 50.83 -50.07
C ILE A 376 9.04 51.29 -51.53
N THR A 377 8.24 50.60 -52.32
CA THR A 377 7.99 50.96 -53.73
C THR A 377 6.75 51.84 -53.85
N TYR A 378 6.85 52.87 -54.69
CA TYR A 378 5.70 53.62 -55.16
C TYR A 378 5.23 52.94 -56.45
N GLU A 379 4.04 52.34 -56.44
CA GLU A 379 3.30 52.04 -57.67
C GLU A 379 2.57 53.29 -58.16
#